data_AF-A0A2M3ZDF1-F1
#
_entry.id   AF-A0A2M3ZDF1-F1
#
_cell.length_a   1.000
_cell.length_b   1.000
_cell.length_c   1.000
_cell.angle_alpha   90.00
_cell.angle_beta   90.00
_cell.angle_gamma   90.00
#
_symmetry.space_group_name_H-M   'P 1'
#
loop_
_entity.id
_entity.type
_entity.pdbx_description
1 polymer ?
#
loop_
_entity_poly.entity_id
_entity_poly.type
_entity_poly.pdbx_seq_one_letter_code
_entity_poly.pdbx_strand_id
1 'polypeptide(L)'
;MECVRTLLGYATRCFSCQEDSSAQGNEPNERTHLLADPVNNSPAVRRTDSEIFTQEYSNSVPKKDEQSALEKILQETSENIIDVAAMDTQKLEASEYNDRVRIYTQRLQQQWNNVSHPNTVENVCLLRDIPNPEAVLASVPIPQEDLKMIQNMVHKANIAVSQISVAHTENLVVPFRIP
;
A
#
# COMPACT_ATOMS: atom_id res chain seq x y z
N MET A 1 5.98 -22.14 18.44
CA MET A 1 6.51 -21.53 17.20
C MET A 1 5.68 -21.89 15.96
N GLU A 2 4.52 -22.52 16.10
CA GLU A 2 3.64 -22.86 14.96
C GLU A 2 2.52 -21.81 14.75
N CYS A 3 2.05 -21.13 15.81
CA CYS A 3 0.96 -20.15 15.71
C CYS A 3 1.29 -18.89 14.91
N VAL A 4 2.57 -18.51 14.81
CA VAL A 4 2.99 -17.27 14.12
C VAL A 4 2.96 -17.46 12.60
N ARG A 5 3.09 -18.70 12.10
CA ARG A 5 3.07 -19.01 10.67
C ARG A 5 1.66 -19.00 10.08
N THR A 6 0.64 -19.28 10.89
CA THR A 6 -0.76 -19.34 10.45
C THR A 6 -1.38 -17.96 10.22
N LEU A 7 -0.91 -16.94 10.94
CA LEU A 7 -1.43 -15.56 10.79
C LEU A 7 -0.91 -14.86 9.53
N LEU A 8 0.24 -15.27 8.99
CA LEU A 8 0.82 -14.67 7.79
C LEU A 8 0.15 -15.16 6.48
N GLY A 9 -0.64 -16.23 6.53
CA GLY A 9 -1.30 -16.81 5.36
C GLY A 9 -2.61 -16.14 4.95
N TYR A 10 -3.22 -15.33 5.82
CA TYR A 10 -4.52 -14.71 5.58
C TYR A 10 -4.46 -13.36 4.86
N ALA A 11 -3.28 -12.76 4.71
CA ALA A 11 -3.12 -11.41 4.16
C ALA A 11 -2.72 -11.37 2.67
N THR A 12 -2.54 -12.51 1.99
CA THR A 12 -1.91 -12.57 0.65
C THR A 12 -2.76 -13.18 -0.46
N ARG A 13 -4.09 -13.21 -0.34
CA ARG A 13 -4.96 -13.67 -1.44
C ARG A 13 -6.08 -12.69 -1.78
N CYS A 14 -5.71 -11.60 -2.42
CA CYS A 14 -6.62 -10.84 -3.30
C CYS A 14 -5.86 -10.47 -4.58
N PHE A 15 -5.83 -11.42 -5.52
CA PHE A 15 -5.48 -11.14 -6.91
C PHE A 15 -6.34 -12.05 -7.81
N SER A 16 -7.46 -11.51 -8.28
CA SER A 16 -8.16 -12.02 -9.45
C SER A 16 -9.04 -10.91 -10.02
N CYS A 17 -8.42 -10.06 -10.85
CA CYS A 17 -9.16 -9.36 -11.89
C CYS A 17 -9.58 -10.43 -12.91
N GLN A 18 -10.87 -10.71 -13.01
CA GLN A 18 -11.42 -11.41 -14.15
C GLN A 18 -12.49 -10.50 -14.76
N GLU A 19 -12.18 -10.05 -15.96
CA GLU A 19 -12.96 -9.14 -16.78
C GLU A 19 -14.17 -9.92 -17.33
N ASP A 20 -15.37 -9.61 -16.84
CA ASP A 20 -16.61 -10.22 -17.31
C ASP A 20 -16.95 -9.66 -18.70
N SER A 21 -16.52 -10.39 -19.73
CA SER A 21 -16.99 -10.24 -21.11
C SER A 21 -18.32 -10.98 -21.29
N SER A 22 -19.45 -10.35 -20.92
CA SER A 22 -20.74 -10.63 -21.57
C SER A 22 -21.88 -9.73 -21.10
N ALA A 23 -22.19 -8.70 -21.88
CA ALA A 23 -23.56 -8.20 -22.06
C ALA A 23 -23.66 -7.45 -23.39
N GLN A 24 -23.99 -8.17 -24.47
CA GLN A 24 -24.48 -7.56 -25.71
C GLN A 24 -25.86 -6.94 -25.43
N GLY A 25 -25.87 -5.67 -25.07
CA GLY A 25 -27.06 -4.87 -24.88
C GLY A 25 -26.87 -3.48 -25.46
N ASN A 26 -26.92 -3.37 -26.79
CA ASN A 26 -27.12 -2.12 -27.56
C ASN A 26 -26.41 -0.85 -27.01
N GLU A 27 -25.15 -0.96 -26.60
CA GLU A 27 -24.32 0.19 -26.22
C GLU A 27 -23.44 0.63 -27.39
N PRO A 28 -23.20 1.95 -27.54
CA PRO A 28 -22.34 2.47 -28.59
C PRO A 28 -20.91 1.96 -28.41
N ASN A 29 -20.52 0.99 -29.24
CA ASN A 29 -19.16 0.48 -29.34
C ASN A 29 -18.21 1.50 -30.01
N GLU A 30 -16.90 1.28 -29.95
CA GLU A 30 -15.82 2.02 -30.63
C GLU A 30 -15.95 2.14 -32.17
N ARG A 31 -16.92 1.45 -32.76
CA ARG A 31 -17.30 1.54 -34.18
C ARG A 31 -18.58 2.35 -34.43
N THR A 32 -19.17 2.93 -33.38
CA THR A 32 -20.40 3.72 -33.45
C THR A 32 -20.02 5.18 -33.70
N HIS A 33 -20.41 5.69 -34.86
CA HIS A 33 -20.09 7.06 -35.26
C HIS A 33 -20.92 8.07 -34.46
N LEU A 34 -20.27 9.08 -33.89
CA LEU A 34 -20.91 10.13 -33.07
C LEU A 34 -21.75 11.13 -33.88
N LEU A 35 -21.68 11.07 -35.21
CA LEU A 35 -22.41 11.94 -36.13
C LEU A 35 -23.13 11.07 -37.16
N ALA A 36 -24.41 11.36 -37.39
CA ALA A 36 -25.29 10.56 -38.26
C ALA A 36 -24.91 10.60 -39.75
N ASP A 37 -24.11 11.57 -40.17
CA ASP A 37 -23.59 11.68 -41.54
C ASP A 37 -22.10 12.05 -41.49
N PRO A 38 -21.18 11.19 -41.95
CA PRO A 38 -19.85 11.66 -42.26
C PRO A 38 -19.98 12.58 -43.47
N VAL A 39 -19.69 13.87 -43.32
CA VAL A 39 -19.42 14.71 -44.48
C VAL A 39 -18.19 14.11 -45.15
N ASN A 40 -18.44 13.33 -46.20
CA ASN A 40 -17.42 12.65 -46.97
C ASN A 40 -16.55 13.72 -47.65
N ASN A 41 -15.45 14.07 -47.00
CA ASN A 41 -14.38 14.86 -47.59
C ASN A 41 -13.12 13.99 -47.66
N SER A 42 -13.25 12.81 -48.27
CA SER A 42 -12.10 12.24 -48.96
C SER A 42 -11.90 13.08 -50.22
N PRO A 43 -10.68 13.55 -50.47
CA PRO A 43 -9.90 12.74 -51.39
C PRO A 43 -8.41 12.73 -51.06
N ALA A 44 -7.73 11.81 -51.73
CA ALA A 44 -6.30 11.69 -51.92
C ALA A 44 -5.59 12.94 -52.53
N VAL A 45 -6.00 14.17 -52.21
CA VAL A 45 -5.49 15.42 -52.79
C VAL A 45 -5.53 16.55 -51.76
N ARG A 46 -4.55 16.61 -50.84
CA ARG A 46 -3.89 17.86 -50.38
C ARG A 46 -2.52 17.52 -49.80
N ARG A 47 -1.56 17.27 -50.69
CA ARG A 47 -0.15 17.55 -50.40
C ARG A 47 -0.02 19.07 -50.47
N THR A 48 -0.11 19.76 -49.34
CA THR A 48 0.24 21.18 -49.29
C THR A 48 0.81 21.49 -47.92
N ASP A 49 2.12 21.71 -47.94
CA ASP A 49 3.01 22.29 -46.95
C ASP A 49 2.45 22.56 -45.54
N SER A 50 3.06 21.86 -44.58
CA SER A 50 2.95 22.05 -43.14
C SER A 50 3.63 23.35 -42.65
N GLU A 51 3.49 24.46 -43.37
CA GLU A 51 4.03 25.77 -42.94
C GLU A 51 2.94 26.80 -42.59
N ILE A 52 1.66 26.47 -42.75
CA ILE A 52 0.55 27.41 -42.47
C ILE A 52 -0.31 26.90 -41.31
N PHE A 53 0.30 26.73 -40.13
CA PHE A 53 -0.47 26.68 -38.88
C PHE A 53 0.21 27.44 -37.72
N THR A 54 1.27 28.21 -38.00
CA THR A 54 1.77 29.24 -37.10
C THR A 54 0.93 30.51 -37.24
N GLN A 55 -0.37 30.43 -36.94
CA GLN A 55 -1.13 31.64 -36.62
C GLN A 55 -1.21 31.74 -35.10
N GLU A 56 -0.23 32.48 -34.58
CA GLU A 56 -0.13 32.92 -33.20
C GLU A 56 -1.40 33.65 -32.77
N TYR A 57 -2.18 33.04 -31.88
CA TYR A 57 -3.13 33.77 -31.06
C TYR A 57 -2.34 34.63 -30.07
N SER A 58 -2.21 35.93 -30.38
CA SER A 58 -1.35 36.89 -29.68
C SER A 58 -1.89 37.39 -28.32
N ASN A 59 -2.92 36.75 -27.74
CA ASN A 59 -3.55 37.18 -26.48
C ASN A 59 -3.89 36.04 -25.49
N SER A 60 -3.27 34.87 -25.58
CA SER A 60 -3.42 33.85 -24.53
C SER A 60 -2.35 33.99 -23.44
N VAL A 61 -2.79 33.90 -22.18
CA VAL A 61 -2.03 33.73 -20.92
C VAL A 61 -0.71 32.95 -21.12
N PRO A 62 0.39 33.22 -20.37
CA PRO A 62 1.68 32.57 -20.62
C PRO A 62 1.55 31.04 -20.60
N LYS A 63 1.83 30.40 -21.73
CA LYS A 63 1.84 28.93 -21.94
C LYS A 63 2.81 28.15 -21.02
N LYS A 64 3.52 28.84 -20.13
CA LYS A 64 4.54 28.31 -19.24
C LYS A 64 3.94 27.53 -18.06
N ASP A 65 2.78 27.95 -17.55
CA ASP A 65 2.15 27.32 -16.38
C ASP A 65 1.46 26.01 -16.73
N GLU A 66 0.87 25.90 -17.91
CA GLU A 66 0.24 24.66 -18.38
C GLU A 66 1.28 23.55 -18.58
N GLN A 67 2.43 23.87 -19.18
CA GLN A 67 3.51 22.89 -19.38
C GLN A 67 4.09 22.39 -18.04
N SER A 68 4.26 23.29 -17.06
CA SER A 68 4.70 22.94 -15.70
C SER A 68 3.68 22.07 -14.95
N ALA A 69 2.39 22.36 -15.11
CA ALA A 69 1.32 21.54 -14.54
C ALA A 69 1.32 20.12 -15.14
N LEU A 70 1.54 20.00 -16.45
CA LEU A 70 1.64 18.70 -17.14
C LEU A 70 2.90 17.91 -16.70
N GLU A 71 4.04 18.58 -16.52
CA GLU A 71 5.25 17.96 -15.97
C GLU A 71 5.04 17.44 -14.54
N LYS A 72 4.35 18.22 -13.70
CA LYS A 72 3.98 17.78 -12.36
C LYS A 72 3.06 16.58 -12.38
N ILE A 73 2.03 16.57 -13.23
CA ILE A 73 1.13 15.42 -13.40
C ILE A 73 1.92 14.19 -13.84
N LEU A 74 2.83 14.33 -14.80
CA LEU A 74 3.66 13.22 -15.27
C LEU A 74 4.57 12.67 -14.17
N GLN A 75 5.19 13.55 -13.37
CA GLN A 75 6.04 13.17 -12.24
C GLN A 75 5.23 12.47 -11.13
N GLU A 76 4.10 13.03 -10.74
CA GLU A 76 3.21 12.42 -9.75
C GLU A 76 2.67 11.08 -10.24
N THR A 77 2.37 10.97 -11.54
CA THR A 77 1.93 9.72 -12.15
C THR A 77 3.06 8.68 -12.17
N SER A 78 4.29 9.08 -12.51
CA SER A 78 5.43 8.16 -12.55
C SER A 78 5.83 7.65 -11.17
N GLU A 79 5.65 8.46 -10.12
CA GLU A 79 5.87 8.07 -8.72
C GLU A 79 4.78 7.13 -8.18
N ASN A 80 3.52 7.35 -8.60
CA ASN A 80 2.37 6.59 -8.08
C ASN A 80 2.04 5.31 -8.89
N ILE A 81 2.57 5.16 -10.11
CA ILE A 81 2.41 3.93 -10.88
C ILE A 81 3.24 2.82 -10.24
N ILE A 82 2.60 1.69 -9.99
CA ILE A 82 3.25 0.50 -9.46
C ILE A 82 3.90 -0.28 -10.61
N ASP A 83 5.23 -0.30 -10.66
CA ASP A 83 5.97 -1.20 -11.53
C ASP A 83 5.98 -2.62 -10.94
N VAL A 84 5.08 -3.47 -11.43
CA VAL A 84 4.96 -4.87 -11.01
C VAL A 84 6.19 -5.70 -11.42
N ALA A 85 6.91 -5.30 -12.48
CA ALA A 85 8.10 -6.02 -12.94
C ALA A 85 9.34 -5.73 -12.07
N ALA A 86 9.38 -4.59 -11.38
CA ALA A 86 10.43 -4.24 -10.43
C ALA A 86 10.32 -4.94 -9.05
N MET A 87 9.34 -5.84 -8.87
CA MET A 87 9.21 -6.65 -7.65
C MET A 87 10.27 -7.75 -7.54
N ASP A 88 10.93 -8.11 -8.65
CA ASP A 88 12.10 -8.99 -8.60
C ASP A 88 13.27 -8.26 -7.94
N THR A 89 14.08 -9.01 -7.19
CA THR A 89 15.14 -8.47 -6.33
C THR A 89 15.99 -7.46 -7.11
N GLN A 90 15.91 -6.19 -6.74
CA GLN A 90 16.78 -5.13 -7.27
C GLN A 90 18.22 -5.63 -7.21
N LYS A 91 18.82 -5.91 -8.38
CA LYS A 91 20.20 -6.39 -8.47
C LYS A 91 21.12 -5.19 -8.27
N LEU A 92 21.19 -4.71 -7.03
CA LEU A 92 22.30 -3.86 -6.61
C LEU A 92 23.59 -4.62 -6.91
N GLU A 93 24.51 -4.00 -7.63
CA GLU A 93 25.79 -4.64 -7.92
C GLU A 93 26.55 -4.89 -6.62
N ALA A 94 27.25 -6.02 -6.54
CA ALA A 94 28.00 -6.37 -5.33
C ALA A 94 29.04 -5.31 -4.97
N SER A 95 29.65 -4.65 -5.95
CA SER A 95 30.60 -3.55 -5.70
C SER A 95 29.90 -2.36 -5.05
N GLU A 96 28.77 -1.93 -5.60
CA GLU A 96 28.00 -0.80 -5.07
C GLU A 96 27.50 -1.08 -3.65
N TYR A 97 27.06 -2.31 -3.37
CA TYR A 97 26.69 -2.74 -2.03
C TYR A 97 27.86 -2.56 -1.04
N ASN A 98 29.04 -3.07 -1.39
CA ASN A 98 30.22 -2.97 -0.53
C ASN A 98 30.66 -1.53 -0.30
N ASP A 99 30.60 -0.69 -1.33
CA ASP A 99 30.92 0.74 -1.21
C ASP A 99 29.94 1.46 -0.29
N ARG A 100 28.62 1.18 -0.41
CA ARG A 100 27.60 1.71 0.49
C ARG A 100 27.83 1.27 1.95
N VAL A 101 28.14 -0.01 2.17
CA VAL A 101 28.47 -0.54 3.51
C VAL A 101 29.66 0.20 4.11
N ARG A 102 30.73 0.40 3.34
CA ARG A 102 31.93 1.14 3.80
C ARG A 102 31.58 2.57 4.19
N ILE A 103 30.86 3.28 3.32
CA ILE A 103 30.48 4.69 3.56
C ILE A 103 29.60 4.81 4.79
N TYR A 104 28.59 3.95 4.95
CA TYR A 104 27.69 4.01 6.09
C TYR A 104 28.39 3.65 7.39
N THR A 105 29.28 2.65 7.37
CA THR A 105 30.08 2.28 8.55
C THR A 105 30.98 3.43 8.98
N GLN A 106 31.67 4.08 8.03
CA GLN A 106 32.54 5.22 8.32
C GLN A 106 31.76 6.41 8.89
N ARG A 107 30.63 6.76 8.27
CA ARG A 107 29.76 7.85 8.77
C ARG A 107 29.21 7.55 10.15
N LEU A 108 28.81 6.30 10.40
CA LEU A 108 28.31 5.86 11.69
C LEU A 108 29.39 5.98 12.76
N GLN A 109 30.62 5.52 12.51
CA GLN A 109 31.73 5.63 13.46
C GLN A 109 32.10 7.09 13.77
N GLN A 110 32.09 7.97 12.76
CA GLN A 110 32.36 9.40 12.96
C GLN A 110 31.32 10.08 13.86
N GLN A 111 30.05 9.68 13.75
CA GLN A 111 28.97 10.24 14.56
C GLN A 111 28.76 9.51 15.88
N TRP A 112 29.29 8.29 16.04
CA TRP A 112 29.06 7.43 17.20
C TRP A 112 29.41 8.14 18.50
N ASN A 113 30.53 8.86 18.58
CA ASN A 113 30.94 9.53 19.82
C ASN A 113 30.19 10.86 20.08
N ASN A 114 29.46 11.38 19.10
CA ASN A 114 28.75 12.66 19.19
C ASN A 114 27.26 12.49 19.53
N VAL A 115 26.77 11.25 19.58
CA VAL A 115 25.38 10.93 19.90
C VAL A 115 25.34 10.30 21.29
N SER A 116 24.46 10.82 22.15
CA SER A 116 24.14 10.17 23.43
C SER A 116 23.45 8.85 23.13
N HIS A 117 24.13 7.73 23.40
CA HIS A 117 23.55 6.41 23.17
C HIS A 117 22.60 6.05 24.31
N PRO A 118 21.36 5.62 24.01
CA PRO A 118 20.41 5.16 25.02
C PRO A 118 20.93 3.99 25.87
N ASN A 119 21.92 3.25 25.35
CA ASN A 119 22.42 2.00 25.92
C ASN A 119 23.73 2.12 26.71
N THR A 120 24.32 3.31 26.84
CA THR A 120 25.57 3.49 27.63
C THR A 120 25.33 3.51 29.14
N VAL A 121 24.08 3.49 29.57
CA VAL A 121 23.76 3.26 30.98
C VAL A 121 23.77 1.75 31.19
N GLU A 122 24.83 1.24 31.82
CA GLU A 122 24.88 -0.11 32.38
C GLU A 122 23.68 -0.31 33.33
N ASN A 123 22.55 -0.75 32.79
CA ASN A 123 21.37 -1.04 33.57
C ASN A 123 21.54 -2.45 34.15
N VAL A 124 22.20 -2.53 35.30
CA VAL A 124 22.50 -3.77 36.04
C VAL A 124 21.23 -4.41 36.66
N CYS A 125 20.03 -3.89 36.42
CA CYS A 125 18.80 -4.52 36.91
C CYS A 125 17.56 -4.10 36.10
N LEU A 126 16.65 -5.05 35.85
CA LEU A 126 15.37 -4.83 35.18
C LEU A 126 14.38 -4.00 36.02
N LEU A 127 14.57 -3.93 37.34
CA LEU A 127 13.67 -3.26 38.29
C LEU A 127 14.34 -2.04 38.94
N ARG A 128 14.83 -1.10 38.12
CA ARG A 128 15.54 0.10 38.59
C ARG A 128 14.62 1.10 39.32
N ASP A 129 13.32 1.01 39.05
CA ASP A 129 12.25 1.89 39.52
C ASP A 129 11.60 1.43 40.82
N ILE A 130 11.91 0.22 41.31
CA ILE A 130 11.32 -0.34 42.53
C ILE A 130 12.33 -0.25 43.68
N PRO A 131 12.22 0.76 44.58
CA PRO A 131 13.03 0.78 45.79
C PRO A 131 12.61 -0.38 46.71
N ASN A 132 13.58 -1.17 47.18
CA ASN A 132 13.40 -2.29 48.10
C ASN A 132 12.41 -3.39 47.59
N PRO A 133 12.80 -4.19 46.58
CA PRO A 133 11.91 -5.16 45.93
C PRO A 133 11.38 -6.24 46.88
N GLU A 134 12.13 -6.62 47.91
CA GLU A 134 11.70 -7.66 48.87
C GLU A 134 10.43 -7.25 49.63
N ALA A 135 10.32 -5.98 50.03
CA ALA A 135 9.14 -5.48 50.72
C ALA A 135 7.90 -5.44 49.81
N VAL A 136 8.08 -5.13 48.53
CA VAL A 136 6.98 -5.13 47.54
C VAL A 136 6.51 -6.56 47.28
N LEU A 137 7.42 -7.51 47.13
CA LEU A 137 7.09 -8.93 46.91
C LEU A 137 6.45 -9.59 48.15
N ALA A 138 6.76 -9.12 49.35
CA ALA A 138 6.16 -9.58 50.60
C ALA A 138 4.82 -8.92 50.94
N SER A 139 4.36 -7.97 50.11
CA SER A 139 3.10 -7.26 50.33
C SER A 139 1.87 -8.17 50.14
N VAL A 140 0.71 -7.68 50.57
CA VAL A 140 -0.55 -8.44 50.48
C VAL A 140 -0.84 -8.77 49.01
N PRO A 141 -1.09 -10.05 48.67
CA PRO A 141 -1.38 -10.45 47.30
C PRO A 141 -2.73 -9.91 46.82
N ILE A 142 -2.94 -9.94 45.51
CA ILE A 142 -4.19 -9.50 44.88
C ILE A 142 -5.38 -10.27 45.48
N PRO A 143 -6.46 -9.58 45.90
CA PRO A 143 -7.67 -10.22 46.42
C PRO A 143 -8.27 -11.24 45.45
N GLN A 144 -8.86 -12.31 45.98
CA GLN A 144 -9.46 -13.36 45.16
C GLN A 144 -10.70 -12.88 44.40
N GLU A 145 -11.41 -11.90 44.95
CA GLU A 145 -12.57 -11.26 44.34
C GLU A 145 -12.18 -10.56 43.03
N ASP A 146 -11.05 -9.84 43.04
CA ASP A 146 -10.54 -9.12 41.87
C ASP A 146 -10.08 -10.11 40.78
N LEU A 147 -9.40 -11.20 41.17
CA LEU A 147 -9.02 -12.25 40.23
C LEU A 147 -10.24 -12.89 39.56
N LYS A 148 -11.30 -13.19 40.33
CA LYS A 148 -12.56 -13.71 39.78
C LYS A 148 -13.23 -12.70 38.86
N MET A 149 -13.22 -11.41 39.22
CA MET A 149 -13.77 -10.35 38.37
C MET A 149 -13.04 -10.28 37.03
N ILE A 150 -11.70 -10.30 37.04
CA ILE A 150 -10.87 -10.31 35.82
C ILE A 150 -11.18 -11.53 34.97
N GLN A 151 -11.23 -12.73 35.56
CA GLN A 151 -11.54 -13.97 34.83
C GLN A 151 -12.93 -13.93 34.18
N ASN A 152 -13.94 -13.43 34.90
CA ASN A 152 -15.29 -13.28 34.37
C ASN A 152 -15.35 -12.28 33.21
N MET A 153 -14.61 -11.17 33.31
CA MET A 153 -14.51 -10.17 32.23
C MET A 153 -13.86 -10.77 30.98
N VAL A 154 -12.75 -11.48 31.13
CA VAL A 154 -12.05 -12.16 30.02
C VAL A 154 -12.93 -13.23 29.39
N HIS A 155 -13.67 -14.00 30.20
CA HIS A 155 -14.59 -15.01 29.69
C HIS A 155 -15.70 -14.38 28.84
N LYS A 156 -16.31 -13.28 29.31
CA LYS A 156 -17.33 -12.54 28.54
C LYS A 156 -16.75 -11.98 27.24
N ALA A 157 -15.53 -11.43 27.27
CA ALA A 157 -14.86 -10.94 26.07
C ALA A 157 -14.61 -12.06 25.06
N ASN A 158 -14.16 -13.23 25.52
CA ASN A 158 -13.95 -14.39 24.66
C ASN A 158 -15.25 -14.88 24.01
N ILE A 159 -16.36 -14.91 24.76
CA ILE A 159 -17.69 -15.19 24.20
C ILE A 159 -18.05 -14.17 23.12
N ALA A 160 -17.88 -12.87 23.39
CA ALA A 160 -18.20 -11.83 22.41
C ALA A 160 -17.36 -11.96 21.12
N VAL A 161 -16.07 -12.28 21.23
CA VAL A 161 -15.21 -12.53 20.06
C VAL A 161 -15.69 -13.75 19.27
N SER A 162 -16.14 -14.82 19.93
CA SER A 162 -16.69 -15.99 19.24
C SER A 162 -17.98 -15.71 18.46
N GLN A 163 -18.69 -14.62 18.79
CA GLN A 163 -19.89 -14.21 18.06
C GLN A 163 -19.55 -13.45 16.76
N ILE A 164 -18.30 -13.03 16.57
CA ILE A 164 -17.84 -12.39 15.33
C ILE A 164 -17.74 -13.47 14.26
N SER A 165 -18.81 -13.62 13.49
CA SER A 165 -18.91 -14.60 12.40
C SER A 165 -19.80 -14.07 11.28
N VAL A 166 -19.60 -14.57 10.07
CA VAL A 166 -20.45 -14.24 8.92
C VAL A 166 -21.74 -15.07 9.03
N ALA A 167 -22.87 -14.40 9.16
CA ALA A 167 -24.18 -15.05 9.11
C ALA A 167 -24.46 -15.54 7.69
N HIS A 168 -24.72 -16.83 7.52
CA HIS A 168 -25.09 -17.40 6.23
C HIS A 168 -26.51 -16.98 5.85
N THR A 169 -26.67 -16.36 4.68
CA THR A 169 -27.97 -15.92 4.15
C THR A 169 -28.37 -16.71 2.91
N GLU A 170 -27.50 -16.75 1.90
CA GLU A 170 -27.73 -17.42 0.63
C GLU A 170 -26.48 -18.19 0.19
N ASN A 171 -26.69 -19.11 -0.76
CA ASN A 171 -25.60 -19.90 -1.31
C ASN A 171 -24.76 -19.03 -2.25
N LEU A 172 -23.48 -18.80 -1.88
CA LEU A 172 -22.52 -18.12 -2.77
C LEU A 172 -22.17 -18.96 -4.01
N VAL A 173 -22.37 -20.27 -3.95
CA VAL A 173 -22.08 -21.20 -5.04
C VAL A 173 -23.30 -22.08 -5.25
N VAL A 174 -23.86 -22.05 -6.46
CA VAL A 174 -24.97 -22.91 -6.87
C VAL A 174 -24.49 -23.80 -8.02
N PRO A 175 -24.59 -25.14 -7.91
CA PRO A 175 -24.19 -26.02 -8.99
C PRO A 175 -25.19 -25.92 -10.14
N PHE A 176 -24.69 -25.67 -11.34
CA PHE A 176 -25.49 -25.73 -12.55
C PHE A 176 -25.89 -27.18 -12.84
N ARG A 177 -27.18 -27.48 -12.84
CA ARG A 177 -27.72 -28.76 -13.35
C ARG A 177 -28.44 -28.49 -14.65
N ILE A 178 -28.09 -29.25 -15.68
CA ILE A 178 -28.77 -29.27 -16.98
C ILE A 178 -29.91 -30.30 -16.86
N PRO A 179 -31.14 -29.98 -17.33
CA PRO A 179 -32.27 -30.91 -17.30
C PRO A 179 -32.08 -32.15 -18.17
#